data_AF-A0A843B0S6-F1
#
_entry.id   AF-A0A843B0S6-F1
#
_cell.length_a   1.000
_cell.length_b   1.000
_cell.length_c   1.000
_cell.angle_alpha   90.00
_cell.angle_beta   90.00
_cell.angle_gamma   90.00
#
_symmetry.space_group_name_H-M   'P 1'
#
loop_
_entity.id
_entity.type
_entity.pdbx_description
1 polymer ?
#
loop_
_entity_poly.entity_id
_entity_poly.type
_entity_poly.pdbx_seq_one_letter_code
_entity_poly.pdbx_strand_id
1 'polypeptide(L)' 'MDCPKCGKEMDHGFIRAESFIGGVKWMAEKSSKSLGMEGLAKPDALGFCFLEGYRCRDCRNIVIQY' A
#
# COMPACT_ATOMS: atom_id res chain seq x y z
N MET A 1 -2.18 14.38 -6.33
CA MET A 1 -2.38 14.75 -4.91
C MET A 1 -1.01 15.06 -4.36
N ASP A 2 -0.86 16.11 -3.57
CA ASP A 2 0.45 16.44 -3.01
C ASP A 2 0.65 15.76 -1.65
N CYS A 3 1.88 15.34 -1.39
CA CYS A 3 2.25 14.69 -0.15
C CYS A 3 2.09 15.70 1.00
N PRO A 4 1.26 15.42 2.02
CA PRO A 4 1.01 16.36 3.12
C PRO A 4 2.26 16.62 3.99
N LYS A 5 3.32 15.81 3.85
CA LYS A 5 4.58 15.97 4.59
C LYS A 5 5.60 16.85 3.87
N CYS A 6 5.72 16.74 2.54
CA CYS A 6 6.79 17.42 1.78
C CYS A 6 6.31 18.27 0.60
N GLY A 7 5.00 18.28 0.30
CA GLY A 7 4.39 19.09 -0.76
C GLY A 7 4.70 18.62 -2.19
N LYS A 8 5.43 17.53 -2.38
CA LYS A 8 5.71 16.96 -3.71
C LYS A 8 4.49 16.19 -4.22
N GLU A 9 4.33 16.14 -5.54
CA GLU A 9 3.32 15.32 -6.19
C GLU A 9 3.49 13.84 -5.80
N MET A 10 2.37 13.18 -5.54
CA MET A 10 2.30 11.75 -5.24
C MET A 10 1.86 10.96 -6.47
N ASP A 11 2.48 9.79 -6.64
CA ASP A 11 2.06 8.83 -7.66
C ASP A 11 0.65 8.28 -7.36
N HIS A 12 -0.16 8.18 -8.40
CA HIS A 12 -1.40 7.42 -8.35
C HIS A 12 -1.10 5.93 -8.57
N GLY A 13 -1.67 5.07 -7.73
CA GLY A 13 -1.46 3.63 -7.83
C GLY A 13 -2.33 2.85 -6.86
N PHE A 14 -1.93 1.60 -6.61
CA PHE A 14 -2.67 0.64 -5.81
C PHE A 14 -1.74 -0.12 -4.89
N ILE A 15 -2.29 -0.50 -3.74
CA ILE A 15 -1.65 -1.40 -2.80
C ILE A 15 -2.19 -2.81 -3.03
N ARG A 16 -1.30 -3.78 -3.28
CA ARG A 16 -1.63 -5.21 -3.36
C ARG A 16 -1.06 -5.91 -2.13
N ALA A 17 -1.91 -6.53 -1.32
CA ALA A 17 -1.48 -7.34 -0.17
C ALA A 17 -1.50 -8.83 -0.54
N GLU A 18 -0.31 -9.44 -0.56
CA GLU A 18 -0.09 -10.85 -0.89
C GLU A 18 0.58 -11.58 0.28
N SER A 19 -0.25 -12.05 1.22
CA SER A 19 0.18 -12.79 2.41
C SER A 19 1.21 -13.91 2.16
N PHE A 20 1.10 -14.62 1.03
CA PHE A 20 1.91 -15.80 0.73
C PHE A 20 3.02 -15.56 -0.32
N ILE A 21 2.96 -14.48 -1.09
CA ILE A 21 3.80 -14.31 -2.30
C ILE A 21 4.42 -12.90 -2.34
N GLY A 22 5.03 -12.52 -1.21
CA GLY A 22 5.91 -11.35 -1.17
C GLY A 22 5.32 -10.09 -0.54
N GLY A 23 4.30 -10.23 0.31
CA GLY A 23 3.90 -9.17 1.23
C GLY A 23 3.01 -8.10 0.59
N VAL A 24 3.08 -6.87 1.12
CA VAL A 24 2.36 -5.73 0.56
C VAL A 24 3.23 -5.02 -0.47
N LYS A 25 2.66 -4.66 -1.62
CA LYS A 25 3.39 -4.05 -2.74
C LYS A 25 2.65 -2.86 -3.33
N TRP A 26 3.40 -1.89 -3.85
CA TRP A 26 2.89 -0.81 -4.68
C TRP A 26 2.80 -1.21 -6.16
N MET A 27 1.70 -0.79 -6.79
CA MET A 27 1.38 -1.05 -8.19
C MET A 27 0.97 0.26 -8.88
N ALA A 28 1.56 0.58 -10.03
CA ALA A 28 1.05 1.69 -10.86
C ALA A 28 -0.33 1.36 -11.47
N GLU A 29 -0.60 0.08 -11.73
CA GLU A 29 -1.83 -0.40 -12.36
C GLU A 29 -2.34 -1.71 -11.74
N LYS A 30 -3.66 -1.94 -11.80
CA LYS A 30 -4.26 -3.23 -11.43
C LYS A 30 -4.03 -4.23 -12.56
N SER A 31 -3.17 -5.21 -12.33
CA SER A 31 -2.92 -6.29 -13.29
C SER A 31 -2.75 -7.62 -12.57
N SER A 32 -3.26 -8.69 -13.18
CA SER A 32 -3.08 -10.06 -12.69
C SER A 32 -1.68 -10.62 -12.98
N LYS A 33 -0.92 -9.98 -13.89
CA LYS A 33 0.40 -10.44 -14.37
C LYS A 33 1.58 -9.69 -13.77
N SER A 34 1.36 -8.58 -13.06
CA SER A 34 2.44 -7.78 -12.49
C SER A 34 2.90 -8.33 -11.13
N LEU A 35 4.21 -8.46 -10.96
CA LEU A 35 4.86 -8.96 -9.74
C LEU A 35 4.94 -7.93 -8.59
N GLY A 36 4.44 -6.72 -8.83
CA GLY A 36 4.60 -5.55 -7.97
C GLY A 36 5.91 -4.82 -8.23
N MET A 37 5.85 -3.48 -8.21
CA MET A 37 7.02 -2.65 -8.51
C MET A 37 7.92 -2.51 -7.28
N GLU A 38 7.31 -2.32 -6.12
CA GLU A 38 8.02 -2.07 -4.87
C GLU A 38 7.32 -2.78 -3.71
N GLY A 39 8.09 -3.44 -2.84
CA GLY A 39 7.57 -4.08 -1.62
C GLY A 39 7.53 -3.09 -0.46
N LEU A 40 6.35 -2.91 0.14
CA LEU A 40 6.08 -1.97 1.23
C LEU A 40 6.13 -2.62 2.62
N ALA A 41 5.70 -3.88 2.74
CA ALA A 41 5.76 -4.63 3.99
C ALA A 41 5.94 -6.12 3.73
N LYS A 42 6.67 -6.80 4.60
CA LYS A 42 6.84 -8.26 4.54
C LYS A 42 5.77 -8.96 5.37
N PRO A 43 5.40 -10.21 5.03
CA PRO A 43 4.57 -11.03 5.89
C PRO A 43 5.25 -11.30 7.24
N ASP A 44 4.47 -11.38 8.31
CA ASP A 44 4.92 -11.89 9.61
C ASP A 44 5.08 -13.41 9.61
N ALA A 45 5.43 -14.00 10.76
CA ALA A 45 5.61 -15.45 10.90
C ALA A 45 4.34 -16.27 10.61
N LEU A 46 3.16 -15.66 10.61
CA LEU A 46 1.87 -16.27 10.31
C LEU A 46 1.40 -15.97 8.87
N GLY A 47 2.19 -15.24 8.08
CA GLY A 47 1.84 -14.83 6.72
C GLY A 47 0.94 -13.60 6.65
N PHE A 48 0.68 -12.91 7.76
CA PHE A 48 -0.11 -11.68 7.74
C PHE A 48 0.75 -10.47 7.37
N CYS A 49 0.13 -9.50 6.71
CA CYS A 49 0.79 -8.28 6.29
C CYS A 49 0.13 -7.08 6.93
N PHE A 50 0.93 -6.17 7.47
CA PHE A 50 0.43 -4.98 8.16
C PHE A 50 1.11 -3.72 7.60
N LEU A 51 0.32 -2.66 7.46
CA LEU A 51 0.78 -1.30 7.22
C LEU A 51 0.11 -0.39 8.24
N GLU A 52 0.84 0.60 8.74
CA GLU A 52 0.29 1.59 9.64
C GLU A 52 -0.67 2.51 8.87
N GLY A 53 -1.78 2.89 9.48
CA GLY A 53 -2.76 3.73 8.80
C GLY A 53 -3.77 4.40 9.71
N TYR A 54 -4.36 5.45 9.17
CA TYR A 54 -5.40 6.26 9.82
C TYR A 54 -6.69 6.11 9.01
N ARG A 55 -7.79 5.79 9.68
CA ARG A 55 -9.11 5.65 9.07
C ARG A 55 -10.07 6.69 9.62
N CYS A 56 -10.63 7.52 8.74
CA CYS A 56 -11.78 8.35 9.06
C CYS A 56 -13.06 7.52 8.84
N ARG A 57 -13.85 7.29 9.89
CA ARG A 57 -15.09 6.51 9.80
C ARG A 57 -16.16 7.20 8.97
N ASP A 58 -16.23 8.52 9.05
CA ASP A 58 -17.27 9.32 8.40
C ASP A 58 -16.99 9.49 6.91
N CYS A 59 -15.76 9.90 6.55
CA CYS A 59 -15.37 10.09 5.15
C CYS A 59 -15.07 8.78 4.41
N ARG A 60 -14.99 7.65 5.12
CA ARG A 60 -14.52 6.35 4.62
C ARG A 60 -13.15 6.42 3.91
N ASN A 61 -12.33 7.39 4.30
CA ASN A 61 -10.97 7.56 3.80
C ASN A 61 -9.97 6.83 4.69
N ILE A 62 -8.99 6.19 4.04
CA ILE A 62 -7.86 5.54 4.69
C ILE A 62 -6.59 6.18 4.16
N VAL A 63 -5.72 6.61 5.07
CA VAL A 63 -4.37 7.08 4.76
C VAL A 63 -3.40 6.06 5.32
N ILE A 64 -2.58 5.47 4.46
CA ILE A 64 -1.57 4.48 4.82
C ILE A 64 -0.21 5.16 4.90
N GLN A 65 0.55 4.88 5.95
CA GLN A 65 1.95 5.26 6.10
C GLN A 65 2.82 4.02 5.84
N TYR A 66 3.83 4.19 5.00
CA TYR A 66 4.78 3.16 4.60
C TYR A 66 6.19 3.74 4.48
#